data_AF-A0A1S2PD53-F1
#
_entry.id   AF-A0A1S2PD53-F1
#
_cell.length_a   1.000
_cell.length_b   1.000
_cell.length_c   1.000
_cell.angle_alpha   90.00
_cell.angle_beta   90.00
_cell.angle_gamma   90.00
#
_symmetry.space_group_name_H-M   'P 1'
#
loop_
_entity.id
_entity.type
_entity.pdbx_description
1 polymer ?
#
loop_
_entity_poly.entity_id
_entity_poly.type
_entity_poly.pdbx_seq_one_letter_code
_entity_poly.pdbx_strand_id
1 'polypeptide(L)'
;MEAPLYPDIPLDPSTPRGGQPAFWVGPRHLAGDDGRLYDAIADTLAGLGWTCLTIVRGRHEPDETPEDRQVLRSTVLHISPDALRWAQWSLADEPFHLGELPIAWQISARAETSSPLAQWSAYFTLDVPGEAVSEFLVALDARDQPAVPLAGPELVLDAVVAHGWFRDIDQPQAAATDPTFTSHLSLGEVPPLIQDADPRALTTEADEAGPVGWQAWAEPALGAPCLWAASFSASAPHDLVATFAASLSSTAPVLRRVLPEATQERLLRAPAM
;
A
#
# COMPACT_ATOMS: atom_id res chain seq x y z
N MET A 1 -31.20 24.68 -22.07
CA MET A 1 -31.68 24.03 -20.85
C MET A 1 -31.76 22.55 -21.21
N GLU A 2 -30.62 21.86 -21.04
CA GLU A 2 -30.44 20.46 -21.41
C GLU A 2 -30.93 19.56 -20.27
N ALA A 3 -31.59 18.47 -20.63
CA ALA A 3 -32.25 17.54 -19.72
C ALA A 3 -31.24 16.64 -18.98
N PRO A 4 -31.51 16.21 -17.73
CA PRO A 4 -30.66 15.25 -17.06
C PRO A 4 -30.80 13.87 -17.70
N LEU A 5 -29.67 13.32 -18.17
CA LEU A 5 -29.54 11.96 -18.69
C LEU A 5 -29.33 10.98 -17.54
N TYR A 6 -30.38 10.58 -16.84
CA TYR A 6 -30.48 9.27 -16.17
C TYR A 6 -31.96 8.99 -15.88
N PRO A 7 -32.57 7.94 -16.47
CA PRO A 7 -33.86 7.46 -16.01
C PRO A 7 -33.65 6.63 -14.73
N ASP A 8 -34.36 6.99 -13.66
CA ASP A 8 -34.48 6.22 -12.43
C ASP A 8 -34.87 4.77 -12.76
N ILE A 9 -33.98 3.83 -12.49
CA ILE A 9 -34.25 2.39 -12.66
C ILE A 9 -35.12 1.94 -11.47
N PRO A 10 -36.23 1.20 -11.69
CA PRO A 10 -37.05 0.73 -10.59
C PRO A 10 -36.30 -0.32 -9.77
N LEU A 11 -36.25 -0.11 -8.45
CA LEU A 11 -35.79 -1.09 -7.47
C LEU A 11 -36.59 -2.40 -7.60
N ASP A 12 -35.92 -3.48 -8.00
CA ASP A 12 -36.47 -4.83 -7.92
C ASP A 12 -36.61 -5.23 -6.44
N PRO A 13 -37.83 -5.56 -5.95
CA PRO A 13 -38.09 -5.84 -4.55
C PRO A 13 -37.58 -7.20 -4.05
N SER A 14 -36.77 -7.92 -4.84
CA SER A 14 -36.32 -9.28 -4.52
C SER A 14 -34.89 -9.42 -4.00
N THR A 15 -34.16 -8.31 -3.75
CA THR A 15 -32.85 -8.35 -3.07
C THR A 15 -32.99 -8.41 -1.54
N PRO A 16 -32.22 -9.27 -0.83
CA PRO A 16 -32.24 -9.29 0.63
C PRO A 16 -31.83 -7.92 1.18
N ARG A 17 -32.67 -7.35 2.06
CA ARG A 17 -32.37 -6.11 2.79
C ARG A 17 -31.07 -6.25 3.59
N GLY A 18 -30.03 -5.52 3.20
CA GLY A 18 -28.93 -5.17 4.13
C GLY A 18 -27.52 -5.12 3.55
N GLY A 19 -27.26 -5.64 2.34
CA GLY A 19 -25.96 -5.51 1.71
C GLY A 19 -25.80 -4.16 1.03
N GLN A 20 -24.76 -3.39 1.34
CA GLN A 20 -24.39 -2.27 0.47
C GLN A 20 -24.09 -2.81 -0.94
N PRO A 21 -24.57 -2.13 -2.00
CA PRO A 21 -24.31 -2.55 -3.38
C PRO A 21 -22.80 -2.61 -3.63
N ALA A 22 -22.34 -3.69 -4.24
CA ALA A 22 -20.95 -3.83 -4.64
C ALA A 22 -20.80 -3.53 -6.13
N PHE A 23 -19.67 -2.96 -6.50
CA PHE A 23 -19.36 -2.53 -7.85
C PHE A 23 -18.04 -3.14 -8.30
N TRP A 24 -18.00 -3.63 -9.54
CA TRP A 24 -16.76 -3.84 -10.26
C TRP A 24 -16.27 -2.49 -10.74
N VAL A 25 -15.09 -2.06 -10.27
CA VAL A 25 -14.52 -0.74 -10.57
C VAL A 25 -13.11 -0.81 -11.13
N GLY A 26 -12.77 0.16 -11.98
CA GLY A 26 -11.41 0.35 -12.48
C GLY A 26 -11.17 1.79 -12.93
N PRO A 27 -9.90 2.22 -13.07
CA PRO A 27 -8.69 1.41 -12.88
C PRO A 27 -8.35 1.18 -11.40
N ARG A 28 -7.65 0.07 -11.10
CA ARG A 28 -7.38 -0.39 -9.72
C ARG A 28 -6.68 0.67 -8.86
N HIS A 29 -5.68 1.35 -9.41
CA HIS A 29 -4.92 2.39 -8.72
C HIS A 29 -5.75 3.60 -8.27
N LEU A 30 -6.99 3.78 -8.75
CA LEU A 30 -7.90 4.84 -8.29
C LEU A 30 -9.07 4.31 -7.45
N ALA A 31 -9.21 3.00 -7.31
CA ALA A 31 -10.35 2.38 -6.64
C ALA A 31 -10.28 2.48 -5.10
N GLY A 32 -9.14 2.88 -4.56
CA GLY A 32 -8.88 2.95 -3.12
C GLY A 32 -9.05 1.60 -2.42
N ASP A 33 -9.24 1.67 -1.10
CA ASP A 33 -9.65 0.56 -0.25
C ASP A 33 -11.04 0.86 0.31
N ASP A 34 -11.97 -0.11 0.29
CA ASP A 34 -13.35 0.12 0.76
C ASP A 34 -13.50 0.01 2.29
N GLY A 35 -12.47 0.44 3.03
CA GLY A 35 -12.36 0.38 4.49
C GLY A 35 -12.04 -1.02 5.02
N ARG A 36 -11.43 -1.87 4.19
CA ARG A 36 -11.18 -3.29 4.44
C ARG A 36 -9.71 -3.68 4.30
N LEU A 37 -8.80 -2.72 4.19
CA LEU A 37 -7.38 -2.96 3.90
C LEU A 37 -6.78 -3.91 4.95
N TYR A 38 -7.07 -3.64 6.22
CA TYR A 38 -6.64 -4.50 7.31
C TYR A 38 -7.16 -5.92 7.15
N ASP A 39 -8.48 -6.09 7.00
CA ASP A 39 -9.11 -7.40 6.91
C ASP A 39 -8.60 -8.18 5.70
N ALA A 40 -8.51 -7.54 4.53
CA ALA A 40 -8.03 -8.16 3.29
C ALA A 40 -6.58 -8.66 3.41
N ILE A 41 -5.71 -7.86 4.00
CA ILE A 41 -4.31 -8.24 4.21
C ILE A 41 -4.19 -9.29 5.33
N ALA A 42 -4.91 -9.12 6.44
CA ALA A 42 -4.90 -10.08 7.54
C ALA A 42 -5.41 -11.46 7.09
N ASP A 43 -6.48 -11.51 6.28
CA ASP A 43 -7.00 -12.74 5.67
C ASP A 43 -5.98 -13.37 4.72
N THR A 44 -5.29 -12.55 3.91
CA THR A 44 -4.21 -13.01 3.01
C THR A 44 -3.08 -13.67 3.84
N LEU A 45 -2.60 -12.98 4.86
CA LEU A 45 -1.52 -13.46 5.74
C LEU A 45 -1.92 -14.73 6.50
N ALA A 46 -3.17 -14.79 7.00
CA ALA A 46 -3.70 -15.99 7.64
C ALA A 46 -3.78 -17.17 6.66
N GLY A 47 -4.19 -16.93 5.40
CA GLY A 47 -4.20 -17.93 4.34
C GLY A 47 -2.81 -18.46 3.97
N LEU A 48 -1.77 -17.63 4.12
CA LEU A 48 -0.36 -18.01 3.98
C LEU A 48 0.21 -18.69 5.23
N GLY A 49 -0.58 -18.83 6.30
CA GLY A 49 -0.15 -19.47 7.55
C GLY A 49 0.71 -18.59 8.45
N TRP A 50 0.70 -17.27 8.26
CA TRP A 50 1.42 -16.34 9.13
C TRP A 50 0.73 -16.26 10.49
N THR A 51 1.54 -16.20 11.55
CA THR A 51 1.02 -16.10 12.92
C THR A 51 0.76 -14.64 13.28
N CYS A 52 -0.44 -14.35 13.76
CA CYS A 52 -0.84 -13.03 14.23
C CYS A 52 -0.63 -12.89 15.75
N LEU A 53 -0.06 -11.76 16.16
CA LEU A 53 0.17 -11.35 17.54
C LEU A 53 -0.37 -9.93 17.73
N THR A 54 -1.28 -9.75 18.68
CA THR A 54 -1.73 -8.42 19.09
C THR A 54 -0.94 -7.97 20.32
N ILE A 55 -0.21 -6.87 20.19
CA ILE A 55 0.55 -6.25 21.27
C ILE A 55 -0.25 -5.04 21.75
N VAL A 56 -0.68 -5.07 23.02
CA VAL A 56 -1.34 -3.94 23.67
C VAL A 56 -0.32 -3.24 24.56
N ARG A 57 0.11 -2.03 24.17
CA ARG A 57 0.95 -1.14 24.96
C ARG A 57 0.09 -0.06 25.61
N GLY A 58 0.06 -0.03 26.93
CA GLY A 58 -0.55 1.06 27.70
C GLY A 58 -0.40 0.78 29.18
N ARG A 59 -0.10 1.84 29.96
CA ARG A 59 -0.25 1.82 31.42
C ARG A 59 -1.65 2.33 31.72
N HIS A 60 -2.43 1.58 32.49
CA HIS A 60 -3.71 2.03 33.03
C HIS A 60 -3.60 2.01 34.55
N GLU A 61 -3.32 3.17 35.16
CA GLU A 61 -3.44 3.29 36.62
C GLU A 61 -4.87 3.70 37.02
N PRO A 62 -5.46 3.09 38.07
CA PRO A 62 -6.86 3.30 38.43
C PRO A 62 -7.26 4.77 38.69
N ASP A 63 -6.30 5.59 39.12
CA ASP A 63 -6.50 6.99 39.51
C ASP A 63 -5.88 8.00 38.52
N GLU A 64 -5.47 7.54 37.33
CA GLU A 64 -4.82 8.39 36.32
C GLU A 64 -5.81 9.35 35.65
N THR A 65 -5.42 10.62 35.57
CA THR A 65 -6.23 11.66 34.90
C THR A 65 -6.39 11.30 33.42
N PRO A 66 -7.52 11.63 32.76
CA PRO A 66 -7.72 11.33 31.35
C PRO A 66 -6.63 11.88 30.44
N GLU A 67 -5.99 13.00 30.82
CA GLU A 67 -4.87 13.60 30.09
C GLU A 67 -3.54 12.82 30.24
N ASP A 68 -3.35 12.11 31.36
CA ASP A 68 -2.14 11.32 31.66
C ASP A 68 -2.23 9.87 31.15
N ARG A 69 -3.44 9.38 30.84
CA ARG A 69 -3.66 8.02 30.32
C ARG A 69 -2.83 7.80 29.06
N GLN A 70 -1.86 6.88 29.15
CA GLN A 70 -1.25 6.35 27.95
C GLN A 70 -2.33 5.63 27.14
N VAL A 71 -2.62 6.14 25.95
CA VAL A 71 -3.53 5.51 24.98
C VAL A 71 -3.17 4.02 24.88
N LEU A 72 -4.16 3.14 25.03
CA LEU A 72 -3.99 1.71 24.77
C LEU A 72 -3.65 1.55 23.29
N ARG A 73 -2.37 1.34 23.00
CA ARG A 73 -1.83 1.12 21.64
C ARG A 73 -1.92 -0.35 21.30
N SER A 74 -2.85 -0.74 20.44
CA SER A 74 -2.88 -2.08 19.86
C SER A 74 -2.11 -2.09 18.54
N THR A 75 -0.92 -2.69 18.53
CA THR A 75 -0.21 -3.03 17.29
C THR A 75 -0.52 -4.47 16.94
N VAL A 76 -0.87 -4.73 15.68
CA VAL A 76 -1.04 -6.11 15.18
C VAL A 76 0.18 -6.47 14.36
N LEU A 77 0.86 -7.55 14.74
CA LEU A 77 2.06 -8.06 14.09
C LEU A 77 1.78 -9.46 13.55
N HIS A 78 2.01 -9.64 12.25
CA HIS A 78 1.98 -10.92 11.58
C HIS A 78 3.41 -11.38 11.30
N ILE A 79 3.74 -12.63 11.62
CA ILE A 79 5.08 -13.20 11.44
C ILE A 79 4.96 -14.46 10.57
N SER A 80 5.76 -14.51 9.51
CA SER A 80 5.87 -15.68 8.63
C SER A 80 6.35 -16.94 9.37
N PRO A 81 6.02 -18.16 8.88
CA PRO A 81 6.40 -19.41 9.55
C PRO A 81 7.90 -19.62 9.78
N ASP A 82 8.75 -19.08 8.88
CA ASP A 82 10.21 -19.14 9.01
C ASP A 82 10.81 -17.96 9.81
N ALA A 83 9.96 -17.05 10.28
CA ALA A 83 10.29 -15.83 10.99
C ALA A 83 11.25 -14.88 10.24
N LEU A 84 11.36 -14.97 8.90
CA LEU A 84 12.19 -14.06 8.10
C LEU A 84 11.43 -12.84 7.57
N ARG A 85 10.09 -12.85 7.65
CA ARG A 85 9.21 -11.74 7.24
C ARG A 85 8.22 -11.41 8.34
N TRP A 86 7.86 -10.14 8.42
CA TRP A 86 6.75 -9.69 9.26
C TRP A 86 6.00 -8.53 8.61
N ALA A 87 4.73 -8.41 8.98
CA ALA A 87 3.85 -7.33 8.57
C ALA A 87 3.19 -6.73 9.82
N GLN A 88 3.25 -5.42 9.97
CA GLN A 88 2.75 -4.69 11.12
C GLN A 88 1.67 -3.72 10.68
N TRP A 89 0.52 -3.79 11.35
CA TRP A 89 -0.53 -2.79 11.26
C TRP A 89 -0.35 -1.73 12.35
N SER A 90 -0.23 -0.47 11.93
CA SER A 90 0.07 0.68 12.77
C SER A 90 -0.93 1.80 12.49
N LEU A 91 -2.12 1.78 13.10
CA LEU A 91 -3.03 2.92 12.99
C LEU A 91 -2.83 3.92 14.13
N ALA A 92 -2.47 5.15 13.71
CA ALA A 92 -2.79 6.45 14.32
C ALA A 92 -2.01 7.01 15.53
N ASP A 93 -0.88 6.42 15.98
CA ASP A 93 -0.09 7.01 17.08
C ASP A 93 1.42 7.21 16.80
N GLU A 94 1.87 7.00 15.55
CA GLU A 94 3.24 7.33 15.13
C GLU A 94 3.23 8.45 14.07
N PRO A 95 4.07 9.49 14.18
CA PRO A 95 4.02 10.68 13.32
C PRO A 95 4.57 10.43 11.90
N PHE A 96 4.70 9.18 11.47
CA PHE A 96 5.31 8.85 10.19
C PHE A 96 4.26 8.80 9.07
N HIS A 97 4.42 9.69 8.08
CA HIS A 97 3.47 9.90 7.00
C HIS A 97 4.14 9.73 5.65
N LEU A 98 3.35 9.30 4.65
CA LEU A 98 3.72 9.34 3.24
C LEU A 98 2.72 10.23 2.50
N GLY A 99 3.19 11.34 1.93
CA GLY A 99 2.31 12.29 1.23
C GLY A 99 1.18 12.83 2.13
N GLU A 100 1.52 13.21 3.37
CA GLU A 100 0.59 13.66 4.43
C GLU A 100 -0.44 12.60 4.90
N LEU A 101 -0.33 11.35 4.45
CA LEU A 101 -1.19 10.25 4.88
C LEU A 101 -0.49 9.37 5.91
N PRO A 102 -1.19 8.93 6.97
CA PRO A 102 -0.61 8.01 7.94
C PRO A 102 -0.32 6.66 7.29
N ILE A 103 0.82 6.08 7.64
CA ILE A 103 1.10 4.69 7.28
C ILE A 103 0.15 3.79 8.04
N ALA A 104 -0.38 2.79 7.34
CA ALA A 104 -1.27 1.79 7.90
C ALA A 104 -0.54 0.44 8.03
N TRP A 105 0.22 0.04 7.02
CA TRP A 105 1.02 -1.19 7.02
C TRP A 105 2.51 -0.92 6.85
N GLN A 106 3.32 -1.62 7.63
CA GLN A 106 4.76 -1.81 7.40
C GLN A 106 5.03 -3.29 7.17
N ILE A 107 5.71 -3.64 6.08
CA ILE A 107 6.14 -4.99 5.77
C ILE A 107 7.66 -4.99 5.69
N SER A 108 8.31 -5.95 6.35
CA SER A 108 9.77 -6.03 6.38
C SER A 108 10.23 -7.47 6.26
N ALA A 109 11.45 -7.65 5.76
CA ALA A 109 12.09 -8.96 5.74
C ALA A 109 13.58 -8.88 6.06
N ARG A 110 14.14 -10.02 6.46
CA ARG A 110 15.55 -10.22 6.80
C ARG A 110 16.09 -11.48 6.12
N ALA A 111 17.40 -11.54 5.85
CA ALA A 111 18.01 -12.74 5.26
C ALA A 111 18.20 -13.88 6.27
N GLU A 112 18.43 -13.56 7.56
CA GLU A 112 18.81 -14.54 8.57
C GLU A 112 18.01 -14.35 9.86
N THR A 113 17.60 -15.46 10.49
CA THR A 113 16.83 -15.43 11.74
C THR A 113 17.64 -14.93 12.95
N SER A 114 18.97 -15.03 12.86
CA SER A 114 19.95 -14.53 13.83
C SER A 114 20.04 -13.00 13.85
N SER A 115 19.71 -12.33 12.75
CA SER A 115 19.74 -10.87 12.66
C SER A 115 18.40 -10.28 13.15
N PRO A 116 18.39 -9.39 14.15
CA PRO A 116 17.15 -8.75 14.58
C PRO A 116 16.69 -7.62 13.64
N LEU A 117 17.51 -7.22 12.66
CA LEU A 117 17.27 -6.07 11.80
C LEU A 117 16.60 -6.49 10.49
N ALA A 118 15.66 -5.66 10.02
CA ALA A 118 15.15 -5.73 8.66
C ALA A 118 16.29 -5.42 7.67
N GLN A 119 16.33 -6.19 6.59
CA GLN A 119 17.18 -5.86 5.44
C GLN A 119 16.47 -4.95 4.43
N TRP A 120 15.16 -4.84 4.49
CA TRP A 120 14.39 -3.86 3.74
C TRP A 120 13.00 -3.74 4.38
N SER A 121 12.33 -2.63 4.09
CA SER A 121 10.95 -2.39 4.51
C SER A 121 10.13 -1.74 3.41
N ALA A 122 8.83 -2.01 3.41
CA ALA A 122 7.82 -1.42 2.56
C ALA A 122 6.70 -0.85 3.42
N TYR A 123 6.20 0.31 3.05
CA TYR A 123 5.24 1.10 3.83
C TYR A 123 4.06 1.48 2.96
N PHE A 124 2.85 1.36 3.50
CA PHE A 124 1.61 1.55 2.77
C PHE A 124 0.60 2.35 3.59
N THR A 125 -0.03 3.34 2.98
CA THR A 125 -1.12 4.13 3.58
C THR A 125 -2.47 3.39 3.49
N LEU A 126 -3.49 3.87 4.21
CA LEU A 126 -4.78 3.20 4.37
C LEU A 126 -5.55 2.91 3.08
N ASP A 127 -5.48 3.78 2.08
CA ASP A 127 -6.27 3.68 0.84
C ASP A 127 -5.52 3.03 -0.34
N VAL A 128 -4.34 2.44 -0.09
CA VAL A 128 -3.66 1.68 -1.16
C VAL A 128 -4.56 0.52 -1.61
N PRO A 129 -4.63 0.18 -2.91
CA PRO A 129 -5.42 -0.97 -3.35
C PRO A 129 -4.95 -2.26 -2.67
N GLY A 130 -5.82 -2.86 -1.85
CA GLY A 130 -5.49 -4.05 -1.06
C GLY A 130 -5.00 -5.22 -1.90
N GLU A 131 -5.51 -5.37 -3.13
CA GLU A 131 -5.06 -6.41 -4.07
C GLU A 131 -3.57 -6.30 -4.39
N ALA A 132 -3.05 -5.09 -4.53
CA ALA A 132 -1.63 -4.87 -4.83
C ALA A 132 -0.73 -5.25 -3.66
N VAL A 133 -1.16 -4.97 -2.43
CA VAL A 133 -0.44 -5.37 -1.21
C VAL A 133 -0.56 -6.88 -0.98
N SER A 134 -1.73 -7.47 -1.21
CA SER A 134 -1.93 -8.92 -1.12
C SER A 134 -1.08 -9.69 -2.13
N GLU A 135 -1.05 -9.29 -3.40
CA GLU A 135 -0.22 -9.94 -4.42
C GLU A 135 1.28 -9.78 -4.11
N PHE A 136 1.70 -8.62 -3.59
CA PHE A 136 3.05 -8.40 -3.07
C PHE A 136 3.40 -9.37 -1.93
N LEU A 137 2.49 -9.54 -0.97
CA LEU A 137 2.68 -10.46 0.18
C LEU A 137 2.74 -11.92 -0.25
N VAL A 138 1.91 -12.34 -1.21
CA VAL A 138 1.94 -13.69 -1.79
C VAL A 138 3.29 -13.94 -2.48
N ALA A 139 3.78 -12.97 -3.27
CA ALA A 139 5.09 -13.10 -3.90
C ALA A 139 6.25 -13.10 -2.89
N LEU A 140 6.14 -12.31 -1.81
CA LEU A 140 7.10 -12.29 -0.72
C LEU A 140 7.17 -13.63 0.04
N ASP A 141 6.02 -14.21 0.34
CA ASP A 141 5.91 -15.49 1.04
C ASP A 141 6.49 -16.65 0.22
N ALA A 142 6.26 -16.63 -1.10
CA ALA A 142 6.76 -17.65 -2.03
C ALA A 142 8.30 -17.66 -2.22
N ARG A 143 9.05 -16.67 -1.69
CA ARG A 143 10.51 -16.62 -1.81
C ARG A 143 11.17 -17.51 -0.76
N ASP A 144 12.19 -18.26 -1.15
CA ASP A 144 13.09 -18.89 -0.16
C ASP A 144 14.03 -17.88 0.51
N GLN A 145 14.45 -16.84 -0.23
CA GLN A 145 15.40 -15.82 0.22
C GLN A 145 14.78 -14.42 0.06
N PRO A 146 14.10 -13.89 1.10
CA PRO A 146 13.26 -12.72 0.94
C PRO A 146 14.02 -11.40 0.75
N ALA A 147 15.32 -11.37 1.04
CA ALA A 147 16.15 -10.18 0.93
C ALA A 147 17.14 -10.20 -0.24
N VAL A 148 17.21 -11.30 -1.01
CA VAL A 148 18.07 -11.37 -2.19
C VAL A 148 17.33 -10.83 -3.40
N PRO A 149 17.83 -9.78 -4.08
CA PRO A 149 17.21 -9.27 -5.30
C PRO A 149 17.38 -10.27 -6.46
N LEU A 150 16.32 -10.50 -7.24
CA LEU A 150 16.35 -11.41 -8.39
C LEU A 150 16.35 -10.68 -9.74
N ALA A 151 16.12 -9.36 -9.74
CA ALA A 151 16.05 -8.54 -10.94
C ALA A 151 16.53 -7.11 -10.69
N GLY A 152 16.81 -6.39 -11.78
CA GLY A 152 17.13 -4.96 -11.75
C GLY A 152 15.88 -4.05 -11.71
N PRO A 153 16.08 -2.74 -11.52
CA PRO A 153 15.00 -1.76 -11.38
C PRO A 153 14.11 -1.63 -12.63
N GLU A 154 14.64 -1.91 -13.83
CA GLU A 154 13.88 -1.87 -15.09
C GLU A 154 12.65 -2.79 -15.07
N LEU A 155 12.69 -3.90 -14.33
CA LEU A 155 11.56 -4.82 -14.21
C LEU A 155 10.31 -4.15 -13.63
N VAL A 156 10.48 -3.16 -12.73
CA VAL A 156 9.37 -2.43 -12.13
C VAL A 156 8.68 -1.54 -13.16
N LEU A 157 9.48 -0.86 -14.00
CA LEU A 157 8.95 -0.01 -15.08
C LEU A 157 8.29 -0.86 -16.18
N ASP A 158 8.92 -1.98 -16.55
CA ASP A 158 8.35 -2.90 -17.54
C ASP A 158 7.01 -3.48 -17.09
N ALA A 159 6.85 -3.75 -15.78
CA ALA A 159 5.60 -4.22 -15.20
C ALA A 159 4.43 -3.24 -15.38
N VAL A 160 4.65 -1.94 -15.21
CA VAL A 160 3.59 -0.93 -15.41
C VAL A 160 3.37 -0.60 -16.88
N VAL A 161 4.44 -0.58 -17.68
CA VAL A 161 4.37 -0.36 -19.14
C VAL A 161 3.59 -1.48 -19.82
N ALA A 162 3.70 -2.72 -19.34
CA ALA A 162 2.89 -3.85 -19.83
C ALA A 162 1.37 -3.60 -19.68
N HIS A 163 0.97 -2.72 -18.76
CA HIS A 163 -0.43 -2.31 -18.53
C HIS A 163 -0.74 -0.91 -19.09
N GLY A 164 0.12 -0.38 -19.97
CA GLY A 164 -0.14 0.85 -20.71
C GLY A 164 0.25 2.14 -19.98
N TRP A 165 0.98 2.07 -18.86
CA TRP A 165 1.57 3.26 -18.24
C TRP A 165 2.72 3.79 -19.10
N PHE A 166 2.97 5.09 -19.01
CA PHE A 166 4.03 5.76 -19.76
C PHE A 166 5.26 5.93 -18.88
N ARG A 167 6.43 5.58 -19.41
CA ARG A 167 7.71 6.01 -18.80
C ARG A 167 7.81 7.54 -18.90
N ASP A 168 8.33 8.16 -17.86
CA ASP A 168 8.57 9.60 -17.83
C ASP A 168 9.55 10.00 -18.95
N ILE A 169 9.32 11.15 -19.59
CA ILE A 169 10.15 11.61 -20.73
C ILE A 169 11.52 12.10 -20.25
N ASP A 170 11.55 12.77 -19.11
CA ASP A 170 12.77 13.35 -18.53
C ASP A 170 13.56 12.28 -17.76
N GLN A 171 12.88 11.30 -17.18
CA GLN A 171 13.47 10.23 -16.38
C GLN A 171 12.95 8.81 -16.75
N PRO A 172 13.16 8.35 -18.00
CA PRO A 172 12.57 7.12 -18.52
C PRO A 172 13.06 5.82 -17.86
N GLN A 173 14.15 5.89 -17.10
CA GLN A 173 14.71 4.76 -16.34
C GLN A 173 14.37 4.81 -14.84
N ALA A 174 13.68 5.86 -14.39
CA ALA A 174 13.38 6.05 -12.98
C ALA A 174 11.90 6.26 -12.70
N ALA A 175 11.09 6.72 -13.66
CA ALA A 175 9.69 7.03 -13.39
C ALA A 175 8.72 6.56 -14.48
N ALA A 176 7.49 6.30 -14.06
CA ALA A 176 6.36 6.03 -14.91
C ALA A 176 5.07 6.62 -14.32
N THR A 177 4.09 6.92 -15.18
CA THR A 177 2.80 7.48 -14.79
C THR A 177 1.67 6.82 -15.57
N ASP A 178 0.48 6.74 -14.96
CA ASP A 178 -0.69 6.22 -15.66
C ASP A 178 -1.13 7.18 -16.80
N PRO A 179 -1.93 6.71 -17.77
CA PRO A 179 -2.33 7.53 -18.91
C PRO A 179 -3.10 8.82 -18.59
N THR A 180 -3.66 8.92 -17.39
CA THR A 180 -4.43 10.09 -16.93
C THR A 180 -3.63 11.01 -16.00
N PHE A 181 -2.36 10.70 -15.73
CA PHE A 181 -1.46 11.47 -14.88
C PHE A 181 -2.03 11.71 -13.47
N THR A 182 -2.65 10.68 -12.91
CA THR A 182 -3.23 10.67 -11.56
C THR A 182 -2.52 9.71 -10.62
N SER A 183 -1.63 8.87 -11.14
CA SER A 183 -0.84 7.91 -10.41
C SER A 183 0.55 7.82 -10.98
N HIS A 184 1.50 7.68 -10.08
CA HIS A 184 2.92 7.80 -10.37
C HIS A 184 3.66 6.67 -9.67
N LEU A 185 4.75 6.26 -10.30
CA LEU A 185 5.73 5.34 -9.79
C LEU A 185 7.10 5.96 -10.08
N SER A 186 7.95 6.09 -9.08
CA SER A 186 9.27 6.71 -9.23
C SER A 186 10.31 6.03 -8.35
N LEU A 187 11.53 5.92 -8.88
CA LEU A 187 12.74 5.53 -8.18
C LEU A 187 13.49 6.82 -7.82
N GLY A 188 13.51 7.15 -6.54
CA GLY A 188 14.08 8.41 -6.06
C GLY A 188 14.45 8.34 -4.59
N GLU A 189 14.90 9.45 -4.03
CA GLU A 189 15.22 9.54 -2.61
C GLU A 189 13.99 9.18 -1.76
N VAL A 190 14.16 8.21 -0.86
CA VAL A 190 13.07 7.78 0.03
C VAL A 190 12.85 8.80 1.15
N PRO A 191 11.60 8.97 1.63
CA PRO A 191 11.32 9.86 2.74
C PRO A 191 12.16 9.55 3.98
N PRO A 192 12.51 10.57 4.80
CA PRO A 192 13.19 10.33 6.06
C PRO A 192 12.33 9.39 6.92
N LEU A 193 12.99 8.48 7.67
CA LEU A 193 12.39 7.44 8.53
C LEU A 193 12.00 6.11 7.84
N ILE A 194 12.11 5.99 6.52
CA ILE A 194 12.04 4.68 5.85
C ILE A 194 13.23 3.82 6.33
N GLN A 195 12.94 2.71 7.02
CA GLN A 195 13.97 1.82 7.55
C GLN A 195 14.53 0.93 6.45
N ASP A 196 15.86 0.82 6.40
CA ASP A 196 16.58 -0.06 5.48
C ASP A 196 17.71 -0.83 6.17
N ALA A 197 18.28 -1.83 5.47
CA ALA A 197 19.44 -2.60 5.95
C ALA A 197 20.66 -1.72 6.26
N ASP A 198 20.85 -0.64 5.51
CA ASP A 198 22.05 0.19 5.62
C ASP A 198 21.94 1.15 6.81
N PRO A 199 22.66 0.90 7.92
CA PRO A 199 22.66 1.82 9.06
C PRO A 199 23.24 3.19 8.70
N ARG A 200 23.94 3.33 7.56
CA ARG A 200 24.44 4.64 7.11
C ARG A 200 23.33 5.62 6.79
N ALA A 201 22.13 5.15 6.45
CA ALA A 201 20.94 5.99 6.30
C ALA A 201 20.59 6.77 7.59
N LEU A 202 21.09 6.34 8.75
CA LEU A 202 20.95 7.04 10.03
C LEU A 202 22.04 8.07 10.30
N THR A 203 23.08 8.13 9.46
CA THR A 203 24.29 8.96 9.65
C THR A 203 24.57 9.93 8.52
N THR A 204 23.86 9.83 7.39
CA THR A 204 23.94 10.76 6.27
C THR A 204 23.63 12.19 6.75
N GLU A 205 24.56 13.13 6.58
CA GLU A 205 24.31 14.53 6.89
C GLU A 205 23.25 15.10 5.93
N ALA A 206 22.50 16.13 6.34
CA ALA A 206 21.34 16.66 5.61
C ALA A 206 21.63 17.15 4.17
N ASP A 207 22.90 17.26 3.77
CA ASP A 207 23.35 17.70 2.45
C ASP A 207 23.84 16.55 1.53
N GLU A 208 23.85 15.29 1.99
CA GLU A 208 24.15 14.12 1.15
C GLU A 208 22.86 13.50 0.59
N ALA A 209 22.86 13.15 -0.70
CA ALA A 209 21.71 12.52 -1.35
C ALA A 209 21.32 11.22 -0.62
N GLY A 210 20.07 11.14 -0.16
CA GLY A 210 19.57 10.00 0.59
C GLY A 210 19.49 8.70 -0.23
N PRO A 211 19.24 7.57 0.45
CA PRO A 211 19.10 6.28 -0.23
C PRO A 211 17.94 6.31 -1.24
N VAL A 212 18.15 5.67 -2.39
CA VAL A 212 17.20 5.69 -3.51
C VAL A 212 16.34 4.42 -3.49
N GLY A 213 15.03 4.58 -3.42
CA GLY A 213 14.05 3.50 -3.37
C GLY A 213 12.80 3.81 -4.18
N TRP A 214 11.94 2.80 -4.33
CA TRP A 214 10.73 2.93 -5.13
C TRP A 214 9.60 3.57 -4.33
N GLN A 215 8.87 4.47 -4.97
CA GLN A 215 7.71 5.14 -4.40
C GLN A 215 6.57 5.10 -5.41
N ALA A 216 5.35 4.89 -4.93
CA ALA A 216 4.14 4.94 -5.74
C ALA A 216 3.09 5.76 -5.01
N TRP A 217 2.35 6.59 -5.72
CA TRP A 217 1.27 7.38 -5.13
C TRP A 217 0.20 7.69 -6.16
N ALA A 218 -1.01 7.96 -5.67
CA ALA A 218 -2.09 8.51 -6.47
C ALA A 218 -2.37 9.95 -6.06
N GLU A 219 -2.25 10.87 -6.99
CA GLU A 219 -2.58 12.29 -6.88
C GLU A 219 -3.74 12.59 -7.86
N PRO A 220 -5.02 12.50 -7.42
CA PRO A 220 -6.18 12.54 -8.33
C PRO A 220 -6.33 13.82 -9.15
N ALA A 221 -5.70 14.91 -8.72
CA ALA A 221 -5.60 16.17 -9.44
C ALA A 221 -4.32 16.88 -9.00
N LEU A 222 -3.71 17.65 -9.90
CA LEU A 222 -2.47 18.37 -9.62
C LEU A 222 -2.61 19.27 -8.38
N GLY A 223 -1.74 19.06 -7.39
CA GLY A 223 -1.73 19.75 -6.10
C GLY A 223 -2.79 19.29 -5.10
N ALA A 224 -3.58 18.27 -5.42
CA ALA A 224 -4.50 17.65 -4.47
C ALA A 224 -3.72 16.75 -3.48
N PRO A 225 -4.26 16.52 -2.27
CA PRO A 225 -3.71 15.51 -1.39
C PRO A 225 -3.65 14.14 -2.09
N CYS A 226 -2.63 13.35 -1.73
CA CYS A 226 -2.55 11.97 -2.19
C CYS A 226 -3.81 11.21 -1.73
N LEU A 227 -4.34 10.35 -2.60
CA LEU A 227 -5.35 9.37 -2.22
C LEU A 227 -4.69 8.26 -1.39
N TRP A 228 -3.56 7.76 -1.86
CA TRP A 228 -2.72 6.78 -1.17
C TRP A 228 -1.27 6.97 -1.60
N ALA A 229 -0.36 6.46 -0.77
CA ALA A 229 1.06 6.39 -1.06
C ALA A 229 1.65 5.07 -0.55
N ALA A 230 2.70 4.61 -1.24
CA ALA A 230 3.51 3.47 -0.87
C ALA A 230 4.99 3.81 -1.09
N SER A 231 5.85 3.32 -0.19
CA SER A 231 7.29 3.53 -0.27
C SER A 231 8.05 2.25 0.08
N PHE A 232 9.08 1.95 -0.70
CA PHE A 232 9.95 0.80 -0.58
C PHE A 232 11.37 1.31 -0.31
N SER A 233 12.01 0.81 0.75
CA SER A 233 13.40 1.12 1.08
C SER A 233 14.36 0.79 -0.07
N ALA A 234 15.53 1.40 -0.09
CA ALA A 234 16.51 1.22 -1.17
C ALA A 234 16.94 -0.24 -1.39
N SER A 235 17.05 -1.04 -0.32
CA SER A 235 17.40 -2.46 -0.44
C SER A 235 16.22 -3.39 -0.75
N ALA A 236 15.02 -2.86 -1.01
CA ALA A 236 13.85 -3.68 -1.35
C ALA A 236 14.04 -4.39 -2.71
N PRO A 237 13.84 -5.72 -2.80
CA PRO A 237 13.99 -6.47 -4.04
C PRO A 237 13.09 -5.93 -5.16
N HIS A 238 13.69 -5.51 -6.28
CA HIS A 238 12.94 -4.91 -7.40
C HIS A 238 11.88 -5.82 -7.99
N ASP A 239 12.06 -7.14 -7.94
CA ASP A 239 11.07 -8.10 -8.44
C ASP A 239 9.82 -8.20 -7.55
N LEU A 240 9.94 -7.92 -6.25
CA LEU A 240 8.77 -7.75 -5.38
C LEU A 240 8.05 -6.44 -5.66
N VAL A 241 8.82 -5.34 -5.81
CA VAL A 241 8.24 -4.05 -6.20
C VAL A 241 7.55 -4.15 -7.56
N ALA A 242 8.12 -4.90 -8.51
CA ALA A 242 7.51 -5.15 -9.81
C ALA A 242 6.21 -5.93 -9.71
N THR A 243 6.09 -6.88 -8.77
CA THR A 243 4.82 -7.60 -8.51
C THR A 243 3.75 -6.62 -8.01
N PHE A 244 4.09 -5.77 -7.03
CA PHE A 244 3.19 -4.72 -6.57
C PHE A 244 2.79 -3.79 -7.73
N ALA A 245 3.76 -3.34 -8.53
CA ALA A 245 3.55 -2.41 -9.64
C ALA A 245 2.68 -3.01 -10.76
N ALA A 246 2.91 -4.28 -11.12
CA ALA A 246 2.06 -5.03 -12.06
C ALA A 246 0.62 -5.12 -11.55
N SER A 247 0.45 -5.44 -10.27
CA SER A 247 -0.85 -5.52 -9.63
C SER A 247 -1.58 -4.17 -9.64
N LEU A 248 -0.89 -3.12 -9.22
CA LEU A 248 -1.40 -1.76 -9.12
C LEU A 248 -1.84 -1.21 -10.49
N SER A 249 -1.01 -1.44 -11.51
CA SER A 249 -1.27 -0.97 -12.88
C SER A 249 -2.28 -1.84 -13.65
N SER A 250 -2.67 -2.99 -13.10
CA SER A 250 -3.61 -3.91 -13.72
C SER A 250 -4.92 -3.22 -14.12
N THR A 251 -5.38 -3.53 -15.34
CA THR A 251 -6.67 -3.09 -15.86
C THR A 251 -7.83 -3.97 -15.40
N ALA A 252 -7.56 -5.04 -14.64
CA ALA A 252 -8.59 -5.91 -14.10
C ALA A 252 -9.44 -5.16 -13.07
N PRO A 253 -10.78 -5.16 -13.21
CA PRO A 253 -11.64 -4.47 -12.28
C PRO A 253 -11.58 -5.14 -10.89
N VAL A 254 -11.75 -4.32 -9.86
CA VAL A 254 -11.78 -4.76 -8.46
C VAL A 254 -13.15 -4.55 -7.85
N LEU A 255 -13.51 -5.37 -6.87
CA LEU A 255 -14.80 -5.27 -6.21
C LEU A 255 -14.71 -4.22 -5.10
N ARG A 256 -15.62 -3.25 -5.10
CA ARG A 256 -15.70 -2.22 -4.06
C ARG A 256 -17.13 -1.98 -3.60
N ARG A 257 -17.32 -1.76 -2.31
CA ARG A 257 -18.59 -1.33 -1.72
C ARG A 257 -18.63 0.17 -1.46
N VAL A 258 -17.48 0.76 -1.19
CA VAL A 258 -17.26 2.19 -0.98
C VAL A 258 -16.26 2.66 -2.02
N LEU A 259 -16.53 3.83 -2.63
CA LEU A 259 -15.65 4.43 -3.63
C LEU A 259 -15.07 5.73 -3.06
N PRO A 260 -13.78 6.03 -3.31
CA PRO A 260 -13.21 7.29 -2.86
C PRO A 260 -13.86 8.47 -3.58
N GLU A 261 -14.34 9.46 -2.83
CA GLU A 261 -14.99 10.65 -3.39
C GLU A 261 -14.07 11.37 -4.38
N ALA A 262 -12.77 11.46 -4.07
CA ALA A 262 -11.76 12.17 -4.86
C ALA A 262 -11.54 11.58 -6.26
N THR A 263 -11.77 10.28 -6.46
CA THR A 263 -11.55 9.60 -7.75
C THR A 263 -12.83 9.05 -8.36
N GLN A 264 -13.96 9.21 -7.68
CA GLN A 264 -15.24 8.61 -8.05
C GLN A 264 -15.58 8.86 -9.54
N GLU A 265 -15.48 10.09 -10.03
CA GLU A 265 -15.80 10.46 -11.42
C GLU A 265 -14.85 9.88 -12.47
N ARG A 266 -13.68 9.39 -12.06
CA ARG A 266 -12.65 8.79 -12.93
C ARG A 266 -12.76 7.26 -13.01
N LEU A 267 -13.64 6.66 -12.22
CA LEU A 267 -13.84 5.21 -12.17
C LEU A 267 -14.90 4.74 -13.17
N LEU A 268 -14.55 3.73 -13.97
CA LEU A 268 -15.51 2.88 -14.66
C LEU A 268 -16.17 1.95 -13.64
N ARG A 269 -17.50 1.79 -13.71
CA ARG A 269 -18.27 1.01 -12.73
C ARG A 269 -19.28 0.11 -13.41
N ALA A 270 -19.37 -1.11 -12.93
CA ALA A 270 -20.45 -2.04 -13.25
C ALA A 270 -21.02 -2.64 -11.96
N PRO A 271 -22.34 -2.85 -11.85
CA PRO A 271 -22.92 -3.51 -10.69
C PRO A 271 -22.38 -4.94 -10.58
N ALA A 272 -22.01 -5.37 -9.37
CA ALA A 272 -21.79 -6.77 -9.07
C ALA A 272 -23.15 -7.42 -8.80
N MET A 273 -23.53 -8.40 -9.63
CA MET A 273 -24.76 -9.19 -9.45
C MET A 273 -24.61 -10.23 -8.36
#